data_AF-A0AAU2I8X1-F1
#
_entry.id   AF-A0AAU2I8X1-F1
#
_cell.length_a   1.000
_cell.length_b   1.000
_cell.length_c   1.000
_cell.angle_alpha   90.00
_cell.angle_beta   90.00
_cell.angle_gamma   90.00
#
_symmetry.space_group_name_H-M   'P 1'
#
loop_
_entity.id
_entity.type
_entity.pdbx_description
1 polymer ?
#
loop_
_entity_poly.entity_id
_entity_poly.type
_entity_poly.pdbx_seq_one_letter_code
_entity_poly.pdbx_strand_id
1 'polypeptide(L)'
;MANGSVTRSALARQALRKQHPDAERNLRLWRESKEYTDWLTLKRSFAKVLVYSAAPMIWVAVAITPFTLQVRDSTWPRTILLSIQVAIFFGALIIVLIGTFGYMAARRAFDDRIRQISAAATEEAVERLRESARIKLADLYVINRRQLDEYQAVSIAEQHSAFRNAQIASAIGFIFLVVGVGLSFGADTPAATYTSAGLAGLGALLSGFISKVFFTSYITTTNNLRLYYTEPFRTGQILTAERIACLDDQEIIDKDVASQLRQDIVARLLRQLTTPFANPGGKGKGMKNPNAEKGAGGDKSENP
;
A
#
# COMPACT_ATOMS: atom_id res chain seq x y z
N MET A 1 -26.05 -10.40 -34.59
CA MET A 1 -25.69 -9.15 -33.86
C MET A 1 -24.48 -9.30 -32.90
N ALA A 2 -23.56 -10.26 -33.10
CA ALA A 2 -22.46 -10.52 -32.15
C ALA A 2 -21.09 -9.87 -32.49
N ASN A 3 -20.95 -9.17 -33.63
CA ASN A 3 -19.64 -8.64 -34.09
C ASN A 3 -19.25 -7.25 -33.54
N GLY A 4 -20.09 -6.60 -32.73
CA GLY A 4 -19.84 -5.23 -32.24
C GLY A 4 -18.98 -5.12 -30.97
N SER A 5 -18.84 -6.20 -30.19
CA SER A 5 -18.12 -6.17 -28.90
C SER A 5 -16.59 -6.31 -29.08
N VAL A 6 -16.16 -7.06 -30.10
CA VAL A 6 -14.73 -7.33 -30.34
C VAL A 6 -14.01 -6.07 -30.82
N THR A 7 -14.62 -5.29 -31.71
CA THR A 7 -14.06 -4.05 -32.28
C THR A 7 -13.91 -2.92 -31.26
N ARG A 8 -14.85 -2.76 -30.31
CA ARG A 8 -14.71 -1.79 -29.21
C ARG A 8 -13.56 -2.13 -28.26
N SER A 9 -13.34 -3.43 -28.00
CA SER A 9 -12.23 -3.87 -27.13
C SER A 9 -10.85 -3.66 -27.76
N ALA A 10 -10.76 -3.70 -29.09
CA ALA A 10 -9.51 -3.49 -29.82
C ALA A 10 -9.13 -2.01 -29.87
N LEU A 11 -10.10 -1.13 -30.15
CA LEU A 11 -9.90 0.33 -30.14
C LEU A 11 -9.55 0.86 -28.75
N ALA A 12 -10.23 0.38 -27.71
CA ALA A 12 -9.91 0.76 -26.32
C ALA A 12 -8.48 0.32 -25.92
N ARG A 13 -8.06 -0.89 -26.32
CA ARG A 13 -6.69 -1.36 -26.11
C ARG A 13 -5.66 -0.53 -26.89
N GLN A 14 -5.98 -0.12 -28.11
CA GLN A 14 -5.08 0.70 -28.92
C GLN A 14 -4.94 2.13 -28.39
N ALA A 15 -6.03 2.72 -27.87
CA ALA A 15 -6.00 4.02 -27.20
C ALA A 15 -5.16 3.98 -25.91
N LEU A 16 -5.38 2.96 -25.05
CA LEU A 16 -4.56 2.73 -23.85
C LEU A 16 -3.07 2.52 -24.17
N ARG A 17 -2.77 1.80 -25.26
CA ARG A 17 -1.40 1.55 -25.71
C ARG A 17 -0.69 2.82 -26.19
N LYS A 18 -1.41 3.74 -26.83
CA LYS A 18 -0.90 5.07 -27.17
C LYS A 18 -0.72 5.97 -25.95
N GLN A 19 -1.54 5.78 -24.91
CA GLN A 19 -1.50 6.57 -23.68
C GLN A 19 -0.34 6.18 -22.75
N HIS A 20 0.13 4.93 -22.83
CA HIS A 20 1.20 4.41 -21.98
C HIS A 20 2.29 3.66 -22.76
N PRO A 21 3.01 4.31 -23.71
CA PRO A 21 4.14 3.69 -24.41
C PRO A 21 5.20 3.16 -23.43
N ASP A 22 5.32 3.78 -22.25
CA ASP A 22 6.27 3.40 -21.22
C ASP A 22 5.93 2.07 -20.56
N ALA A 23 4.66 1.65 -20.51
CA ALA A 23 4.28 0.38 -19.89
C ALA A 23 4.81 -0.82 -20.70
N GLU A 24 4.71 -0.77 -22.02
CA GLU A 24 5.26 -1.82 -22.89
C GLU A 24 6.78 -1.81 -22.89
N ARG A 25 7.38 -0.61 -22.89
CA ARG A 25 8.83 -0.46 -22.75
C ARG A 25 9.31 -1.07 -21.44
N ASN A 26 8.67 -0.76 -20.31
CA ASN A 26 9.03 -1.30 -19.01
C ASN A 26 8.84 -2.83 -18.93
N LEU A 27 7.83 -3.39 -19.59
CA LEU A 27 7.65 -4.84 -19.68
C LEU A 27 8.75 -5.51 -20.51
N ARG A 28 9.18 -4.88 -21.61
CA ARG A 28 10.31 -5.37 -22.42
C ARG A 28 11.62 -5.27 -21.63
N LEU A 29 11.89 -4.10 -21.04
CA LEU A 29 13.06 -3.87 -20.19
C LEU A 29 13.12 -4.85 -19.03
N TRP A 30 11.99 -5.18 -18.39
CA TRP A 30 11.92 -6.22 -17.37
C TRP A 30 12.29 -7.59 -17.94
N ARG A 31 11.71 -8.00 -19.08
CA ARG A 31 12.02 -9.31 -19.68
C ARG A 31 13.47 -9.44 -20.14
N GLU A 32 14.10 -8.34 -20.51
CA GLU A 32 15.50 -8.27 -20.92
C GLU A 32 16.46 -8.06 -19.74
N SER A 33 15.93 -7.85 -18.53
CA SER A 33 16.73 -7.55 -17.35
C SER A 33 17.41 -8.79 -16.80
N LYS A 34 18.60 -8.60 -16.20
CA LYS A 34 19.35 -9.69 -15.55
C LYS A 34 18.56 -10.28 -14.38
N GLU A 35 17.84 -9.45 -13.66
CA GLU A 35 16.98 -9.83 -12.53
C GLU A 35 15.85 -10.75 -12.97
N TYR A 36 15.27 -10.53 -14.17
CA TYR A 36 14.30 -11.45 -14.74
C TYR A 36 14.95 -12.76 -15.15
N THR A 37 16.15 -12.76 -15.74
CA THR A 37 16.85 -14.01 -16.07
C THR A 37 17.25 -14.80 -14.82
N ASP A 38 17.70 -14.12 -13.77
CA ASP A 38 18.03 -14.72 -12.48
C ASP A 38 16.77 -15.28 -11.82
N TRP A 39 15.66 -14.54 -11.86
CA TRP A 39 14.37 -15.07 -11.44
C TRP A 39 13.92 -16.25 -12.30
N LEU A 40 14.12 -16.22 -13.60
CA LEU A 40 13.66 -17.28 -14.51
C LEU A 40 14.45 -18.57 -14.30
N THR A 41 15.75 -18.49 -14.02
CA THR A 41 16.57 -19.66 -13.67
C THR A 41 16.16 -20.23 -12.31
N LEU A 42 15.98 -19.37 -11.30
CA LEU A 42 15.49 -19.77 -9.98
C LEU A 42 14.08 -20.37 -10.08
N LYS A 43 13.19 -19.74 -10.86
CA LYS A 43 11.84 -20.20 -11.17
C LYS A 43 11.86 -21.49 -11.97
N ARG A 44 12.83 -21.76 -12.85
CA ARG A 44 12.85 -23.03 -13.57
C ARG A 44 13.11 -24.19 -12.61
N SER A 45 13.94 -23.98 -11.59
CA SER A 45 14.13 -24.91 -10.49
C SER A 45 12.90 -24.96 -9.59
N PHE A 46 12.35 -23.81 -9.21
CA PHE A 46 11.20 -23.71 -8.31
C PHE A 46 9.88 -24.17 -8.93
N ALA A 47 9.67 -23.97 -10.24
CA ALA A 47 8.48 -24.38 -10.98
C ALA A 47 8.52 -25.88 -11.23
N LYS A 48 9.69 -26.50 -11.41
CA LYS A 48 9.80 -27.96 -11.34
C LYS A 48 9.35 -28.42 -9.96
N VAL A 49 9.86 -27.84 -8.87
CA VAL A 49 9.39 -28.20 -7.52
C VAL A 49 7.88 -27.96 -7.38
N LEU A 50 7.35 -26.78 -7.71
CA LEU A 50 5.95 -26.41 -7.51
C LEU A 50 4.99 -27.25 -8.38
N VAL A 51 5.33 -27.52 -9.64
CA VAL A 51 4.52 -28.36 -10.54
C VAL A 51 4.63 -29.84 -10.16
N TYR A 52 5.82 -30.33 -9.82
CA TYR A 52 6.03 -31.75 -9.49
C TYR A 52 5.69 -32.12 -8.04
N SER A 53 5.65 -31.16 -7.10
CA SER A 53 5.34 -31.42 -5.69
C SER A 53 4.01 -30.81 -5.25
N ALA A 54 3.80 -29.50 -5.43
CA ALA A 54 2.64 -28.82 -4.84
C ALA A 54 1.32 -29.17 -5.55
N ALA A 55 1.31 -29.22 -6.90
CA ALA A 55 0.11 -29.58 -7.66
C ALA A 55 -0.41 -31.00 -7.35
N PRO A 56 0.43 -32.07 -7.38
CA PRO A 56 -0.02 -33.41 -7.00
C PRO A 56 -0.34 -33.50 -5.51
N MET A 57 0.36 -32.78 -4.62
CA MET A 57 0.00 -32.73 -3.19
C MET A 57 -1.41 -32.19 -2.97
N ILE A 58 -1.77 -31.08 -3.62
CA ILE A 58 -3.13 -30.52 -3.54
C ILE A 58 -4.14 -31.52 -4.10
N TRP A 59 -3.83 -32.15 -5.23
CA TRP A 59 -4.72 -33.14 -5.85
C TRP A 59 -4.94 -34.36 -4.95
N VAL A 60 -3.88 -34.88 -4.34
CA VAL A 60 -3.94 -35.98 -3.36
C VAL A 60 -4.76 -35.56 -2.14
N ALA A 61 -4.55 -34.35 -1.61
CA ALA A 61 -5.32 -33.85 -0.47
C ALA A 61 -6.82 -33.75 -0.81
N VAL A 62 -7.17 -33.28 -2.01
CA VAL A 62 -8.58 -33.23 -2.46
C VAL A 62 -9.15 -34.63 -2.68
N ALA A 63 -8.40 -35.52 -3.33
CA ALA A 63 -8.83 -36.89 -3.63
C ALA A 63 -9.04 -37.76 -2.38
N ILE A 64 -8.34 -37.49 -1.28
CA ILE A 64 -8.50 -38.20 0.00
C ILE A 64 -9.78 -37.78 0.75
N THR A 65 -10.34 -36.60 0.48
CA THR A 65 -11.55 -36.07 1.16
C THR A 65 -12.77 -37.01 1.15
N PRO A 66 -13.20 -37.63 0.03
CA PRO A 66 -14.32 -38.58 0.07
C PRO A 66 -14.00 -39.83 0.91
N PHE A 67 -12.73 -40.24 0.97
CA PHE A 67 -12.30 -41.39 1.75
C PHE A 67 -12.37 -41.10 3.26
N THR A 68 -12.02 -39.88 3.68
CA THR A 68 -12.13 -39.47 5.09
C THR A 68 -13.58 -39.31 5.55
N LEU A 69 -14.53 -39.08 4.64
CA LEU A 69 -15.96 -39.06 4.91
C LEU A 69 -16.59 -40.46 5.04
N GLN A 70 -15.99 -41.50 4.45
CA GLN A 70 -16.51 -42.87 4.50
C GLN A 70 -16.03 -43.67 5.73
N VAL A 71 -14.92 -43.28 6.36
CA VAL A 71 -14.40 -43.97 7.54
C VAL A 71 -15.27 -43.63 8.77
N ARG A 72 -15.88 -44.67 9.35
CA ARG A 72 -16.77 -44.60 10.53
C ARG A 72 -16.14 -43.80 11.67
N ASP A 73 -16.97 -42.99 12.34
CA ASP A 73 -16.54 -41.82 13.13
C ASP A 73 -15.51 -42.04 14.26
N SER A 74 -15.26 -43.28 14.69
CA SER A 74 -14.52 -43.58 15.93
C SER A 74 -13.19 -44.33 15.76
N THR A 75 -12.62 -44.41 14.55
CA THR A 75 -11.36 -45.18 14.34
C THR A 75 -10.14 -44.27 14.18
N TRP A 76 -9.09 -44.52 14.98
CA TRP A 76 -7.73 -43.95 14.89
C TRP A 76 -7.21 -43.67 13.45
N PRO A 77 -7.45 -44.55 12.44
CA PRO A 77 -7.08 -44.26 11.05
C PRO A 77 -7.68 -42.97 10.45
N ARG A 78 -8.87 -42.53 10.85
CA ARG A 78 -9.46 -41.28 10.34
C ARG A 78 -8.63 -40.06 10.78
N THR A 79 -8.21 -40.05 12.05
CA THR A 79 -7.40 -38.96 12.62
C THR A 79 -6.05 -38.84 11.92
N ILE A 80 -5.42 -39.97 11.59
CA ILE A 80 -4.15 -39.99 10.83
C ILE A 80 -4.35 -39.47 9.41
N LEU A 81 -5.41 -39.91 8.72
CA LEU A 81 -5.69 -39.44 7.37
C LEU A 81 -5.94 -37.93 7.34
N LEU A 82 -6.69 -37.40 8.30
CA LEU A 82 -6.93 -35.95 8.41
C LEU A 82 -5.63 -35.18 8.71
N SER A 83 -4.78 -35.67 9.61
CA SER A 83 -3.52 -34.98 9.92
C SER A 83 -2.56 -34.97 8.72
N ILE A 84 -2.48 -36.08 7.97
CA ILE A 84 -1.73 -36.16 6.71
C ILE A 84 -2.31 -35.17 5.68
N GLN A 85 -3.63 -35.15 5.50
CA GLN A 85 -4.27 -34.24 4.55
C GLN A 85 -3.98 -32.77 4.87
N VAL A 86 -4.07 -32.39 6.15
CA VAL A 86 -3.75 -31.04 6.63
C VAL A 86 -2.27 -30.73 6.41
N ALA A 87 -1.35 -31.64 6.74
CA ALA A 87 0.08 -31.45 6.55
C ALA A 87 0.44 -31.26 5.06
N ILE A 88 -0.14 -32.07 4.16
CA ILE A 88 0.05 -31.96 2.72
C ILE A 88 -0.47 -30.60 2.21
N PHE A 89 -1.65 -30.19 2.66
CA PHE A 89 -2.24 -28.91 2.25
C PHE A 89 -1.37 -27.72 2.70
N PHE A 90 -0.93 -27.69 3.95
CA PHE A 90 -0.06 -26.62 4.46
C PHE A 90 1.32 -26.64 3.79
N GLY A 91 1.89 -27.82 3.54
CA GLY A 91 3.13 -27.96 2.77
C GLY A 91 3.01 -27.34 1.38
N ALA A 92 1.93 -27.64 0.66
CA ALA A 92 1.66 -27.04 -0.64
C ALA A 92 1.48 -25.50 -0.56
N LEU A 93 0.75 -25.01 0.45
CA LEU A 93 0.55 -23.58 0.68
C LEU A 93 1.87 -22.85 0.92
N ILE A 94 2.75 -23.40 1.76
CA ILE A 94 4.08 -22.84 2.04
C ILE A 94 4.92 -22.76 0.75
N ILE A 95 4.91 -23.81 -0.08
CA ILE A 95 5.65 -23.82 -1.35
C ILE A 95 5.14 -22.71 -2.29
N VAL A 96 3.82 -22.52 -2.39
CA VAL A 96 3.22 -21.44 -3.18
C VAL A 96 3.62 -20.07 -2.61
N LEU A 97 3.56 -19.89 -1.30
CA LEU A 97 3.97 -18.64 -0.64
C LEU A 97 5.42 -18.30 -0.94
N ILE A 98 6.35 -19.24 -0.74
CA ILE A 98 7.78 -19.01 -1.02
C ILE A 98 7.99 -18.63 -2.51
N GLY A 99 7.31 -19.31 -3.43
CA GLY A 99 7.38 -19.00 -4.87
C GLY A 99 6.87 -17.59 -5.20
N THR A 100 5.74 -17.18 -4.60
CA THR A 100 5.19 -15.83 -4.81
C THR A 100 6.07 -14.74 -4.20
N PHE A 101 6.63 -14.96 -3.00
CA PHE A 101 7.55 -14.02 -2.37
C PHE A 101 8.84 -13.84 -3.17
N GLY A 102 9.40 -14.92 -3.72
CA GLY A 102 10.59 -14.85 -4.58
C GLY A 102 10.35 -13.99 -5.84
N TYR A 103 9.17 -14.10 -6.46
CA TYR A 103 8.78 -13.23 -7.58
C TYR A 103 8.64 -11.77 -7.15
N MET A 104 7.98 -11.49 -6.01
CA MET A 104 7.83 -10.13 -5.52
C MET A 104 9.19 -9.49 -5.17
N ALA A 105 10.11 -10.25 -4.58
CA ALA A 105 11.46 -9.78 -4.26
C ALA A 105 12.27 -9.44 -5.52
N ALA A 106 12.26 -10.31 -6.53
CA ALA A 106 12.93 -10.06 -7.80
C ALA A 106 12.33 -8.83 -8.52
N ARG A 107 11.00 -8.70 -8.48
CA ARG A 107 10.31 -7.55 -9.05
C ARG A 107 10.69 -6.25 -8.35
N ARG A 108 10.76 -6.27 -7.02
CA ARG A 108 11.15 -5.12 -6.20
C ARG A 108 12.59 -4.68 -6.51
N ALA A 109 13.53 -5.62 -6.63
CA ALA A 109 14.91 -5.32 -6.98
C ALA A 109 15.05 -4.61 -8.34
N PHE A 110 14.27 -5.03 -9.34
CA PHE A 110 14.24 -4.36 -10.63
C PHE A 110 13.61 -2.97 -10.56
N ASP A 111 12.47 -2.83 -9.89
CA ASP A 111 11.82 -1.54 -9.74
C ASP A 111 12.75 -0.54 -8.99
N ASP A 112 13.52 -1.01 -7.99
CA ASP A 112 14.52 -0.21 -7.28
C ASP A 112 15.68 0.23 -8.22
N ARG A 113 16.16 -0.67 -9.09
CA ARG A 113 17.21 -0.33 -10.08
C ARG A 113 16.73 0.68 -11.11
N ILE A 114 15.50 0.51 -11.63
CA ILE A 114 14.92 1.47 -12.57
C ILE A 114 14.78 2.84 -11.91
N ARG A 115 14.37 2.89 -10.64
CA ARG A 115 14.32 4.14 -9.86
C ARG A 115 15.69 4.81 -9.73
N GLN A 116 16.75 4.04 -9.52
CA GLN A 116 18.11 4.59 -9.46
C GLN A 116 18.57 5.14 -10.80
N ILE A 117 18.29 4.44 -11.91
CA ILE A 117 18.65 4.91 -13.26
C ILE A 117 17.85 6.18 -13.62
N SER A 118 16.55 6.21 -13.31
CA SER A 118 15.73 7.39 -13.56
C SER A 118 16.15 8.57 -12.70
N ALA A 119 16.52 8.34 -11.44
CA ALA A 119 17.04 9.38 -10.56
C ALA A 119 18.34 9.98 -11.11
N ALA A 120 19.30 9.14 -11.52
CA ALA A 120 20.56 9.58 -12.11
C ALA A 120 20.36 10.37 -13.43
N ALA A 121 19.45 9.91 -14.31
CA ALA A 121 19.13 10.62 -15.54
C ALA A 121 18.43 11.97 -15.28
N THR A 122 17.61 12.04 -14.22
CA THR A 122 16.97 13.30 -13.82
C THR A 122 18.00 14.27 -13.24
N GLU A 123 18.92 13.78 -12.40
CA GLU A 123 20.01 14.59 -11.85
C GLU A 123 20.92 15.14 -12.96
N GLU A 124 21.29 14.32 -13.94
CA GLU A 124 22.06 14.76 -15.11
C GLU A 124 21.30 15.83 -15.93
N ALA A 125 19.99 15.66 -16.14
CA ALA A 125 19.17 16.65 -16.83
C ALA A 125 19.08 17.97 -16.05
N VAL A 126 18.99 17.90 -14.71
CA VAL A 126 18.99 19.08 -13.84
C VAL A 126 20.36 19.78 -13.87
N GLU A 127 21.46 19.05 -13.86
CA GLU A 127 22.81 19.65 -13.91
C GLU A 127 23.06 20.33 -15.27
N ARG A 128 22.65 19.70 -16.38
CA ARG A 128 22.70 20.33 -17.72
C ARG A 128 21.88 21.61 -17.79
N LEU A 129 20.70 21.62 -17.15
CA LEU A 129 19.88 22.83 -17.05
C LEU A 129 20.58 23.90 -16.20
N ARG A 130 21.22 23.51 -15.09
CA ARG A 130 21.96 24.41 -14.20
C ARG A 130 23.15 25.08 -14.91
N GLU A 131 23.87 24.33 -15.73
CA GLU A 131 24.98 24.84 -16.55
C GLU A 131 24.52 25.81 -17.63
N SER A 132 23.30 25.63 -18.15
CA SER A 132 22.67 26.62 -19.04
C SER A 132 22.20 27.84 -18.22
N ALA A 133 23.11 28.80 -18.01
CA ALA A 133 23.02 29.95 -17.09
C ALA A 133 21.86 30.97 -17.26
N ARG A 134 20.76 30.61 -17.94
CA ARG A 134 19.54 31.44 -18.11
C ARG A 134 18.26 30.63 -17.96
N ILE A 135 18.13 29.85 -16.88
CA ILE A 135 16.83 29.23 -16.56
C ILE A 135 15.83 30.34 -16.24
N LYS A 136 14.75 30.44 -17.02
CA LYS A 136 13.65 31.38 -16.72
C LYS A 136 12.86 30.84 -15.54
N LEU A 137 12.34 31.72 -14.69
CA LEU A 137 11.51 31.34 -13.54
C LEU A 137 10.29 30.47 -13.94
N ALA A 138 9.78 30.67 -15.16
CA ALA A 138 8.70 29.85 -15.72
C ALA A 138 9.11 28.37 -15.90
N ASP A 139 10.35 28.09 -16.30
CA ASP A 139 10.85 26.72 -16.50
C ASP A 139 11.01 26.00 -15.16
N LEU A 140 11.45 26.70 -14.11
CA LEU A 140 11.50 26.17 -12.74
C LEU A 140 10.11 25.77 -12.23
N TYR A 141 9.07 26.54 -12.55
CA TYR A 141 7.70 26.21 -12.17
C TYR A 141 7.21 24.92 -12.88
N VAL A 142 7.48 24.78 -14.18
CA VAL A 142 7.10 23.58 -14.95
C VAL A 142 7.82 22.34 -14.40
N ILE A 143 9.11 22.45 -14.07
CA ILE A 143 9.90 21.36 -13.48
C ILE A 143 9.33 20.96 -12.10
N ASN A 144 9.08 21.94 -11.22
CA ASN A 144 8.51 21.68 -9.90
C ASN A 144 7.13 21.02 -10.01
N ARG A 145 6.28 21.49 -10.92
CA ARG A 145 4.97 20.88 -11.15
C ARG A 145 5.08 19.43 -11.65
N ARG A 146 6.00 19.16 -12.56
CA ARG A 146 6.24 17.81 -13.08
C ARG A 146 6.77 16.87 -12.00
N GLN A 147 7.66 17.34 -11.13
CA GLN A 147 8.13 16.58 -9.97
C GLN A 147 6.97 16.25 -9.03
N LEU A 148 6.10 17.22 -8.73
CA LEU A 148 4.89 16.98 -7.91
C LEU A 148 3.97 15.92 -8.50
N ASP A 149 3.71 15.98 -9.81
CA ASP A 149 2.85 15.02 -10.50
C ASP A 149 3.49 13.61 -10.50
N GLU A 150 4.82 13.52 -10.66
CA GLU A 150 5.56 12.26 -10.61
C GLU A 150 5.57 11.65 -9.19
N TYR A 151 5.80 12.46 -8.16
CA TYR A 151 5.69 12.02 -6.76
C TYR A 151 4.27 11.54 -6.43
N GLN A 152 3.24 12.22 -6.92
CA GLN A 152 1.86 11.79 -6.73
C GLN A 152 1.60 10.44 -7.41
N ALA A 153 2.08 10.25 -8.64
CA ALA A 153 1.96 8.98 -9.34
C ALA A 153 2.65 7.83 -8.58
N VAL A 154 3.85 8.07 -8.06
CA VAL A 154 4.61 7.09 -7.25
C VAL A 154 3.88 6.77 -5.94
N SER A 155 3.38 7.79 -5.24
CA SER A 155 2.61 7.64 -4.01
C SER A 155 1.37 6.78 -4.21
N ILE A 156 0.60 7.06 -5.27
CA ILE A 156 -0.61 6.29 -5.61
C ILE A 156 -0.25 4.84 -5.95
N ALA A 157 0.81 4.62 -6.73
CA ALA A 157 1.27 3.27 -7.07
C ALA A 157 1.70 2.48 -5.83
N GLU A 158 2.39 3.11 -4.89
CA GLU A 158 2.80 2.51 -3.63
C GLU A 158 1.60 2.16 -2.73
N GLN A 159 0.62 3.06 -2.63
CA GLN A 159 -0.64 2.80 -1.92
C GLN A 159 -1.39 1.61 -2.50
N HIS A 160 -1.51 1.51 -3.83
CA HIS A 160 -2.15 0.36 -4.48
C HIS A 160 -1.41 -0.95 -4.20
N SER A 161 -0.07 -0.93 -4.23
CA SER A 161 0.74 -2.11 -3.91
C SER A 161 0.58 -2.55 -2.46
N ALA A 162 0.65 -1.60 -1.52
CA ALA A 162 0.44 -1.86 -0.09
C ALA A 162 -0.96 -2.40 0.19
N PHE A 163 -1.99 -1.83 -0.44
CA PHE A 163 -3.36 -2.31 -0.30
C PHE A 163 -3.53 -3.74 -0.80
N ARG A 164 -2.98 -4.06 -1.98
CA ARG A 164 -3.02 -5.43 -2.51
C ARG A 164 -2.29 -6.41 -1.59
N ASN A 165 -1.15 -6.04 -1.04
CA ASN A 165 -0.42 -6.87 -0.09
C ASN A 165 -1.21 -7.07 1.21
N ALA A 166 -1.88 -6.03 1.71
CA ALA A 166 -2.74 -6.13 2.88
C ALA A 166 -3.97 -7.03 2.62
N GLN A 167 -4.56 -6.96 1.43
CA GLN A 167 -5.63 -7.87 1.02
C GLN A 167 -5.16 -9.32 0.98
N ILE A 168 -3.99 -9.59 0.40
CA ILE A 168 -3.40 -10.93 0.36
C ILE A 168 -3.14 -11.45 1.78
N ALA A 169 -2.54 -10.64 2.65
CA ALA A 169 -2.28 -11.02 4.04
C ALA A 169 -3.59 -11.30 4.80
N SER A 170 -4.62 -10.47 4.59
CA SER A 170 -5.95 -10.66 5.19
C SER A 170 -6.62 -11.93 4.67
N ALA A 171 -6.53 -12.21 3.36
CA ALA A 171 -7.05 -13.43 2.75
C ALA A 171 -6.36 -14.69 3.30
N ILE A 172 -5.03 -14.64 3.47
CA ILE A 172 -4.27 -15.72 4.10
C ILE A 172 -4.77 -15.92 5.54
N GLY A 173 -4.84 -14.85 6.35
CA GLY A 173 -5.35 -14.94 7.73
C GLY A 173 -6.78 -15.50 7.81
N PHE A 174 -7.64 -15.13 6.86
CA PHE A 174 -8.99 -15.66 6.76
C PHE A 174 -9.01 -17.16 6.42
N ILE A 175 -8.16 -17.63 5.51
CA ILE A 175 -8.03 -19.06 5.19
C ILE A 175 -7.63 -19.85 6.44
N PHE A 176 -6.65 -19.36 7.23
CA PHE A 176 -6.27 -20.00 8.49
C PHE A 176 -7.44 -20.08 9.48
N LEU A 177 -8.25 -19.03 9.57
CA LEU A 177 -9.44 -19.00 10.42
C LEU A 177 -10.46 -20.05 9.98
N VAL A 178 -10.80 -20.10 8.68
CA VAL A 178 -11.77 -21.06 8.14
C VAL A 178 -11.31 -22.50 8.35
N VAL A 179 -10.02 -22.78 8.13
CA VAL A 179 -9.44 -24.11 8.38
C VAL A 179 -9.49 -24.44 9.88
N GLY A 180 -9.12 -23.51 10.76
CA GLY A 180 -9.17 -23.72 12.20
C GLY A 180 -10.58 -24.02 12.72
N VAL A 181 -11.58 -23.26 12.25
CA VAL A 181 -12.99 -23.48 12.59
C VAL A 181 -13.50 -24.81 12.04
N GLY A 182 -13.18 -25.14 10.78
CA GLY A 182 -13.57 -26.41 10.17
C GLY A 182 -13.01 -27.62 10.91
N LEU A 183 -11.73 -27.56 11.33
CA LEU A 183 -11.11 -28.60 12.14
C LEU A 183 -11.74 -28.71 13.55
N SER A 184 -12.26 -27.61 14.09
CA SER A 184 -12.91 -27.60 15.40
C SER A 184 -14.22 -28.40 15.45
N PHE A 185 -14.96 -28.47 14.35
CA PHE A 185 -16.24 -29.20 14.31
C PHE A 185 -16.07 -30.73 14.27
N GLY A 186 -14.91 -31.23 13.85
CA GLY A 186 -14.61 -32.67 13.79
C GLY A 186 -13.76 -33.19 14.96
N ALA A 187 -13.54 -32.36 15.98
CA ALA A 187 -12.63 -32.64 17.08
C ALA A 187 -13.35 -33.25 18.29
N ASP A 188 -13.40 -34.58 18.38
CA ASP A 188 -13.96 -35.28 19.56
C ASP A 188 -13.00 -35.32 20.77
N THR A 189 -11.74 -34.93 20.56
CA THR A 189 -10.72 -34.93 21.62
C THR A 189 -10.52 -33.53 22.20
N PRO A 190 -10.42 -33.36 23.53
CA PRO A 190 -10.17 -32.07 24.16
C PRO A 190 -8.91 -31.38 23.61
N ALA A 191 -7.86 -32.16 23.31
CA ALA A 191 -6.62 -31.65 22.72
C ALA A 191 -6.84 -30.99 21.34
N ALA A 192 -7.68 -31.58 20.50
CA ALA A 192 -8.02 -31.00 19.20
C ALA A 192 -8.87 -29.72 19.35
N THR A 193 -9.76 -29.66 20.34
CA THR A 193 -10.52 -28.43 20.66
C THR A 193 -9.62 -27.29 21.12
N TYR A 194 -8.63 -27.55 22.00
CA TYR A 194 -7.72 -26.49 22.47
C TYR A 194 -6.81 -25.97 21.34
N THR A 195 -6.35 -26.86 20.47
CA THR A 195 -5.51 -26.48 19.33
C THR A 195 -6.29 -25.71 18.27
N SER A 196 -7.52 -26.11 17.94
CA SER A 196 -8.38 -25.36 17.02
C SER A 196 -8.74 -23.98 17.56
N ALA A 197 -9.09 -23.89 18.86
CA ALA A 197 -9.35 -22.63 19.54
C ALA A 197 -8.12 -21.71 19.56
N GLY A 198 -6.94 -22.28 19.82
CA GLY A 198 -5.66 -21.56 19.74
C GLY A 198 -5.37 -21.03 18.34
N LEU A 199 -5.57 -21.85 17.31
CA LEU A 199 -5.38 -21.45 15.91
C LEU A 199 -6.35 -20.34 15.49
N ALA A 200 -7.63 -20.46 15.88
CA ALA A 200 -8.65 -19.45 15.61
C ALA A 200 -8.33 -18.12 16.34
N GLY A 201 -7.90 -18.20 17.60
CA GLY A 201 -7.47 -17.04 18.38
C GLY A 201 -6.26 -16.34 17.75
N LEU A 202 -5.27 -17.12 17.28
CA LEU A 202 -4.08 -16.59 16.59
C LEU A 202 -4.49 -15.93 15.25
N GLY A 203 -5.40 -16.54 14.50
CA GLY A 203 -5.95 -15.96 13.28
C GLY A 203 -6.68 -14.63 13.51
N ALA A 204 -7.50 -14.55 14.57
CA ALA A 204 -8.18 -13.32 14.97
C ALA A 204 -7.19 -12.22 15.39
N LEU A 205 -6.18 -12.56 16.19
CA LEU A 205 -5.12 -11.63 16.60
C LEU A 205 -4.31 -11.12 15.40
N LEU A 206 -3.93 -12.00 14.49
CA LEU A 206 -3.18 -11.64 13.29
C LEU A 206 -4.00 -10.72 12.38
N SER A 207 -5.28 -11.04 12.16
CA SER A 207 -6.22 -10.20 11.41
C SER A 207 -6.35 -8.81 12.03
N GLY A 208 -6.56 -8.73 13.35
CA GLY A 208 -6.64 -7.46 14.08
C GLY A 208 -5.34 -6.65 13.99
N PHE A 209 -4.19 -7.30 14.10
CA PHE A 209 -2.88 -6.66 13.95
C PHE A 209 -2.68 -6.09 12.53
N ILE A 210 -2.95 -6.88 11.49
CA ILE A 210 -2.84 -6.44 10.09
C ILE A 210 -3.77 -5.25 9.83
N SER A 211 -5.02 -5.34 10.29
CA SER A 211 -6.00 -4.26 10.13
C SER A 211 -5.53 -2.97 10.82
N LYS A 212 -5.02 -3.07 12.06
CA LYS A 212 -4.47 -1.93 12.80
C LYS A 212 -3.27 -1.30 12.08
N VAL A 213 -2.33 -2.10 11.60
CA VAL A 213 -1.15 -1.62 10.86
C VAL A 213 -1.56 -0.93 9.58
N PHE A 214 -2.50 -1.53 8.84
CA PHE A 214 -3.03 -0.96 7.61
C PHE A 214 -3.71 0.40 7.85
N PHE A 215 -4.63 0.50 8.81
CA PHE A 215 -5.29 1.76 9.14
C PHE A 215 -4.29 2.82 9.62
N THR A 216 -3.33 2.44 10.46
CA THR A 216 -2.30 3.37 10.96
C THR A 216 -1.44 3.90 9.81
N SER A 217 -1.01 3.02 8.91
CA SER A 217 -0.25 3.39 7.72
C SER A 217 -1.07 4.30 6.81
N TYR A 218 -2.32 3.94 6.51
CA TYR A 218 -3.22 4.74 5.67
C TYR A 218 -3.43 6.16 6.22
N ILE A 219 -3.71 6.29 7.52
CA ILE A 219 -3.89 7.59 8.18
C ILE A 219 -2.60 8.41 8.11
N THR A 220 -1.46 7.79 8.37
CA THR A 220 -0.15 8.46 8.35
C THR A 220 0.19 8.94 6.94
N THR A 221 0.01 8.11 5.92
CA THR A 221 0.23 8.48 4.52
C THR A 221 -0.73 9.59 4.08
N THR A 222 -2.01 9.52 4.46
CA THR A 222 -2.99 10.56 4.12
C THR A 222 -2.64 11.89 4.78
N ASN A 223 -2.19 11.87 6.03
CA ASN A 223 -1.71 13.07 6.72
C ASN A 223 -0.45 13.65 6.09
N ASN A 224 0.52 12.80 5.72
CA ASN A 224 1.72 13.23 5.01
C ASN A 224 1.39 13.81 3.64
N LEU A 225 0.46 13.20 2.90
CA LEU A 225 0.00 13.69 1.61
C LEU A 225 -0.67 15.07 1.76
N ARG A 226 -1.50 15.26 2.80
CA ARG A 226 -2.12 16.55 3.10
C ARG A 226 -1.08 17.62 3.41
N LEU A 227 -0.09 17.31 4.25
CA LEU A 227 1.01 18.22 4.56
C LEU A 227 1.80 18.58 3.30
N TYR A 228 2.13 17.58 2.49
CA TYR A 228 2.88 17.77 1.26
C TYR A 228 2.15 18.67 0.25
N TYR A 229 0.82 18.57 0.13
CA TYR A 229 0.06 19.48 -0.74
C TYR A 229 -0.05 20.91 -0.23
N THR A 230 0.13 21.16 1.07
CA THR A 230 0.10 22.53 1.61
C THR A 230 1.35 23.35 1.25
N GLU A 231 2.47 22.69 0.99
CA GLU A 231 3.75 23.37 0.71
C GLU A 231 3.81 24.01 -0.69
N PRO A 232 3.47 23.30 -1.80
CA PRO A 232 3.38 23.90 -3.13
C PRO A 232 2.34 25.03 -3.21
N PHE A 233 1.25 24.90 -2.45
CA PHE A 233 0.24 25.95 -2.38
C PHE A 233 0.82 27.24 -1.81
N ARG A 234 1.64 27.16 -0.76
CA ARG A 234 2.37 28.31 -0.21
C ARG A 234 3.36 28.89 -1.21
N THR A 235 4.14 28.05 -1.90
CA THR A 235 5.07 28.54 -2.93
C THR A 235 4.32 29.25 -4.06
N GLY A 236 3.19 28.71 -4.50
CA GLY A 236 2.33 29.35 -5.50
C GLY A 236 1.76 30.69 -5.04
N GLN A 237 1.36 30.79 -3.77
CA GLN A 237 0.93 32.06 -3.16
C GLN A 237 2.07 33.09 -3.11
N ILE A 238 3.28 32.69 -2.72
CA ILE A 238 4.46 33.57 -2.67
C ILE A 238 4.83 34.06 -4.08
N LEU A 239 4.87 33.18 -5.08
CA LEU A 239 5.17 33.56 -6.47
C LEU A 239 4.09 34.48 -7.06
N THR A 240 2.82 34.29 -6.68
CA THR A 240 1.73 35.18 -7.10
C THR A 240 1.88 36.55 -6.45
N ALA A 241 2.25 36.59 -5.17
CA ALA A 241 2.54 37.83 -4.45
C ALA A 241 3.71 38.59 -5.09
N GLU A 242 4.79 37.89 -5.43
CA GLU A 242 5.95 38.44 -6.14
C GLU A 242 5.54 39.04 -7.50
N ARG A 243 4.78 38.31 -8.32
CA ARG A 243 4.29 38.83 -9.60
C ARG A 243 3.43 40.09 -9.45
N ILE A 244 2.52 40.10 -8.48
CA ILE A 244 1.68 41.27 -8.20
C ILE A 244 2.53 42.44 -7.69
N ALA A 245 3.59 42.18 -6.94
CA ALA A 245 4.54 43.21 -6.50
C ALA A 245 5.30 43.84 -7.68
N CYS A 246 5.64 43.04 -8.70
CA CYS A 246 6.37 43.46 -9.90
C CYS A 246 5.49 44.05 -11.03
N LEU A 247 4.15 44.02 -10.90
CA LEU A 247 3.22 44.56 -11.91
C LEU A 247 3.27 46.10 -12.06
N ASP A 248 4.11 46.78 -11.26
CA ASP A 248 4.27 48.25 -11.18
C ASP A 248 4.81 48.91 -12.47
N ASP A 249 5.46 48.14 -13.35
CA ASP A 249 6.16 48.68 -14.52
C ASP A 249 5.30 48.78 -15.80
N GLN A 250 4.06 48.27 -15.80
CA GLN A 250 3.18 48.29 -16.99
C GLN A 250 1.95 49.21 -16.81
N GLU A 251 2.21 50.52 -16.83
CA GLU A 251 1.43 51.67 -17.37
C GLU A 251 -0.12 51.78 -17.27
N ILE A 252 -0.87 50.88 -16.63
CA ILE A 252 -2.36 50.87 -16.75
C ILE A 252 -3.10 51.16 -15.44
N ILE A 253 -2.42 51.18 -14.28
CA ILE A 253 -3.07 51.36 -12.97
C ILE A 253 -2.48 52.57 -12.24
N ASP A 254 -3.35 53.43 -11.69
CA ASP A 254 -2.98 54.53 -10.81
C ASP A 254 -2.04 54.03 -9.70
N LYS A 255 -0.86 54.63 -9.57
CA LYS A 255 0.21 54.19 -8.64
C LYS A 255 -0.29 54.03 -7.20
N ASP A 256 -1.19 54.90 -6.77
CA ASP A 256 -1.79 54.85 -5.44
C ASP A 256 -2.63 53.58 -5.24
N VAL A 257 -3.44 53.18 -6.21
CA VAL A 257 -4.27 51.97 -6.14
C VAL A 257 -3.39 50.71 -6.13
N ALA A 258 -2.34 50.69 -6.95
CA ALA A 258 -1.39 49.57 -6.98
C ALA A 258 -0.62 49.43 -5.65
N SER A 259 -0.29 50.54 -4.99
CA SER A 259 0.37 50.51 -3.68
C SER A 259 -0.55 49.97 -2.57
N GLN A 260 -1.82 50.39 -2.54
CA GLN A 260 -2.80 49.91 -1.57
C GLN A 260 -3.11 48.42 -1.74
N LEU A 261 -3.27 47.96 -2.99
CA LEU A 261 -3.53 46.55 -3.28
C LEU A 261 -2.36 45.66 -2.83
N ARG A 262 -1.12 46.12 -3.04
CA ARG A 262 0.09 45.42 -2.56
C ARG A 262 0.13 45.32 -1.04
N GLN A 263 -0.14 46.42 -0.34
CA GLN A 263 -0.18 46.40 1.13
C GLN A 263 -1.24 45.44 1.67
N ASP A 264 -2.46 45.42 1.08
CA ASP A 264 -3.52 44.51 1.53
C ASP A 264 -3.18 43.04 1.21
N ILE A 265 -2.64 42.76 0.02
CA ILE A 265 -2.22 41.39 -0.36
C ILE A 265 -1.11 40.88 0.55
N VAL A 266 -0.06 41.68 0.79
CA VAL A 266 1.05 41.32 1.68
C VAL A 266 0.54 41.14 3.12
N ALA A 267 -0.32 42.04 3.62
CA ALA A 267 -0.90 41.92 4.96
C ALA A 267 -1.75 40.64 5.12
N ARG A 268 -2.56 40.29 4.12
CA ARG A 268 -3.35 39.05 4.12
C ARG A 268 -2.47 37.79 4.05
N LEU A 269 -1.43 37.81 3.23
CA LEU A 269 -0.43 36.73 3.15
C LEU A 269 0.30 36.54 4.46
N LEU A 270 0.78 37.62 5.09
CA LEU A 270 1.44 37.55 6.39
C LEU A 270 0.53 36.96 7.46
N ARG A 271 -0.76 37.34 7.49
CA ARG A 271 -1.74 36.72 8.41
C ARG A 271 -1.96 35.23 8.14
N GLN A 272 -2.07 34.82 6.87
CA GLN A 272 -2.20 33.40 6.51
C GLN A 272 -0.94 32.58 6.85
N LEU A 273 0.24 33.18 6.73
CA LEU A 273 1.50 32.52 7.07
C LEU A 273 1.72 32.40 8.58
N THR A 274 1.24 33.37 9.37
CA THR A 274 1.39 33.36 10.85
C THR A 274 0.39 32.45 11.55
N THR A 275 -0.74 32.09 10.94
CA THR A 275 -1.60 31.05 11.53
C THR A 275 -0.87 29.72 11.51
N PRO A 276 -0.45 29.17 12.68
CA PRO A 276 0.13 27.85 12.72
C PRO A 276 -0.92 26.88 12.20
N PHE A 277 -0.54 25.97 11.28
CA PHE A 277 -1.44 24.88 10.96
C PHE A 277 -1.71 24.15 12.27
N ALA A 278 -2.94 24.30 12.80
CA ALA A 278 -3.42 23.53 13.92
C ALA A 278 -3.25 22.07 13.52
N ASN A 279 -2.19 21.42 14.01
CA ASN A 279 -1.81 20.08 13.61
C ASN A 279 -3.01 19.16 13.89
N PRO A 280 -3.76 18.71 12.87
CA PRO A 280 -4.97 17.94 13.11
C PRO A 280 -4.62 16.53 13.62
N GLY A 281 -3.35 16.12 13.52
CA GLY A 281 -2.81 14.88 14.06
C GLY A 281 -2.15 15.03 15.45
N GLY A 282 -2.09 16.24 16.00
CA GLY A 282 -1.69 16.48 17.37
C GLY A 282 -2.78 15.94 18.29
N LYS A 283 -2.73 14.63 18.58
CA LYS A 283 -3.59 13.98 19.57
C LYS A 283 -3.74 14.93 20.75
N GLY A 284 -4.95 15.43 20.95
CA GLY A 284 -5.42 16.04 22.18
C GLY A 284 -5.28 15.02 23.31
N LYS A 285 -4.04 14.82 23.77
CA LYS A 285 -3.66 14.05 24.93
C LYS A 285 -3.94 14.98 26.12
N GLY A 286 -5.22 15.25 26.37
CA GLY A 286 -5.62 16.30 27.29
C GLY A 286 -7.09 16.37 27.63
N MET A 287 -7.96 15.49 27.12
CA MET A 287 -9.26 15.28 27.74
C MET A 287 -9.04 14.43 29.00
N LYS A 288 -8.63 15.12 30.07
CA LYS A 288 -8.73 14.60 31.44
C LYS A 288 -10.16 14.11 31.60
N ASN A 289 -10.32 12.81 31.83
CA ASN A 289 -11.60 12.20 32.15
C ASN A 289 -12.12 12.85 33.45
N PRO A 290 -13.19 13.66 33.43
CA PRO A 290 -13.69 14.32 34.64
C PRO A 290 -14.35 13.35 35.64
N ASN A 291 -14.43 12.06 35.32
CA ASN A 291 -15.03 11.03 36.19
C ASN A 291 -14.04 10.20 37.01
N ALA A 292 -12.74 10.54 37.03
CA ALA A 292 -11.75 9.80 37.83
C ALA A 292 -11.66 10.25 39.31
N GLU A 293 -12.47 11.22 39.76
CA GLU A 293 -12.35 11.83 41.10
C GLU A 293 -13.58 11.64 42.01
N LYS A 294 -14.44 10.64 41.73
CA LYS A 294 -15.54 10.25 42.65
C LYS A 294 -15.48 8.76 42.97
N GLY A 295 -14.63 8.39 43.92
CA GLY A 295 -14.56 7.01 44.40
C GLY A 295 -13.56 6.78 45.53
N ALA A 296 -13.39 7.76 46.43
CA ALA A 296 -12.60 7.61 47.64
C ALA A 296 -13.28 8.36 48.80
N GLY A 297 -14.33 7.74 49.33
CA GLY A 297 -15.08 8.14 50.51
C GLY A 297 -16.18 7.11 50.61
N GLY A 298 -16.14 6.11 51.48
CA GLY A 298 -15.74 6.14 52.87
C GLY A 298 -16.97 5.63 53.61
N ASP A 299 -16.91 4.42 54.15
CA ASP A 299 -17.84 4.04 55.20
C ASP A 299 -17.13 3.18 56.23
N LYS A 300 -16.96 3.78 57.40
CA LYS A 300 -16.65 3.18 58.68
C LYS A 300 -17.94 3.32 59.49
N SER A 301 -18.57 2.21 59.88
CA SER A 301 -19.36 2.08 61.11
C SER A 301 -19.66 0.58 61.29
N GLU A 302 -19.09 -0.07 62.32
CA GLU A 302 -19.72 -0.32 63.64
C GLU A 302 -20.96 -1.23 63.52
N ASN A 303 -20.78 -2.54 63.76
CA ASN A 303 -21.05 -3.27 65.04
C ASN A 303 -22.46 -3.90 65.05
N PRO A 304 -22.76 -4.88 65.92
CA PRO A 304 -21.95 -5.53 66.97
C PRO A 304 -21.57 -7.00 66.68
#